data_AF-A0A0E0MSX4-F1
#
_entry.id   AF-A0A0E0MSX4-F1
#
_cell.length_a   1.000
_cell.length_b   1.000
_cell.length_c   1.000
_cell.angle_alpha   90.00
_cell.angle_beta   90.00
_cell.angle_gamma   90.00
#
_symmetry.space_group_name_H-M   'P 1'
#
loop_
_entity.id
_entity.type
_entity.pdbx_description
1 polymer ?
#
loop_
_entity_poly.entity_id
_entity_poly.type
_entity_poly.pdbx_seq_one_letter_code
_entity_poly.pdbx_strand_id
1 'polypeptide(L)'
;MAESCYVRVLFLLLLVVTPLPISIASPLKLRLSASEVAALEAHAPPPPPPPPPDTPTTYFEVDRPHRPPPGSFGPCSTLLLSHSFGFTYTLPPVTAPYSPPPCLAAAGGRASAISLAVLEWRATCRGVQFDRIFGVWLGGVELLRSCTAEPRPKGVVWSVSKDVTKYASLLAARNSSTLAVYLGNLVNDQYTGVYHANVTLHLYFRHPPQPGLGPADVIVPISQSLPLNSGQWFQINNNEDVESASLAVPANAYRAVLEVYLSYHGSDEFWYTYGNPFNGNGPFREVTVRIDGDVVGAVWPFPVIYTGGISPFLWRPISGIGSFNLPSYDIELTPFLGWLLDGEEHELGFAVTDAQDFWYVDGNLHLWLDPRSAATTAGIISYDAPPLEKVTAVASRGPGNEYYQTTAFRSISAAGWVQTSSYGKITATWTQRFSFVNTNQVREDTEKTVNQTTDAYSGVHVTDHSGVAYSQEAEQSFPLYIYQGQVNQTSNDSFTEETSVQLRFEEERVAAGRPGFWSRSLSNAQDSAVDVRVQEGDAVGTSWRAAQTYRYEATDGCYYRDVASQGYGVVSDHADEVCAKGSPAAGRAIAGGAATELGGDAAAAAGVARLSS
;
A
#
# COMPACT_ATOMS: atom_id res chain seq x y z
N MET A 1 13.41 65.79 -10.54
CA MET A 1 14.21 65.67 -11.78
C MET A 1 14.20 64.18 -12.09
N ALA A 2 13.27 63.65 -12.90
CA ALA A 2 13.06 63.87 -14.34
C ALA A 2 14.26 63.37 -15.19
N GLU A 3 14.14 62.66 -16.31
CA GLU A 3 13.03 61.97 -17.05
C GLU A 3 13.70 61.12 -18.19
N SER A 4 13.13 60.16 -18.93
CA SER A 4 11.90 59.31 -18.90
C SER A 4 12.07 58.19 -19.97
N CYS A 5 11.43 57.01 -19.91
CA CYS A 5 10.37 56.51 -20.85
C CYS A 5 10.49 54.98 -21.05
N TYR A 6 9.48 54.13 -21.37
CA TYR A 6 8.02 54.18 -21.27
C TYR A 6 7.46 52.72 -21.33
N VAL A 7 6.62 52.32 -20.35
CA VAL A 7 5.30 51.60 -20.48
C VAL A 7 5.23 50.17 -21.10
N ARG A 8 4.74 49.07 -20.46
CA ARG A 8 3.42 48.74 -19.81
C ARG A 8 2.24 48.64 -20.82
N VAL A 9 1.12 47.92 -20.70
CA VAL A 9 0.47 46.99 -19.72
C VAL A 9 -0.62 46.19 -20.52
N LEU A 10 -0.76 44.86 -20.39
CA LEU A 10 -1.82 44.10 -19.65
C LEU A 10 -3.32 44.30 -20.04
N PHE A 11 -4.06 43.16 -20.04
CA PHE A 11 -5.53 42.93 -19.84
C PHE A 11 -6.57 42.92 -21.01
N LEU A 12 -7.00 41.69 -21.35
CA LEU A 12 -8.37 41.10 -21.28
C LEU A 12 -9.61 41.63 -22.06
N LEU A 13 -10.31 40.63 -22.65
CA LEU A 13 -11.78 40.40 -22.76
C LEU A 13 -12.65 40.87 -23.97
N LEU A 14 -13.50 39.90 -24.36
CA LEU A 14 -14.91 39.95 -24.82
C LEU A 14 -15.32 39.98 -26.32
N LEU A 15 -16.33 39.13 -26.61
CA LEU A 15 -17.11 39.04 -27.85
C LEU A 15 -17.99 40.28 -28.09
N VAL A 16 -18.35 40.57 -29.36
CA VAL A 16 -19.72 40.86 -29.86
C VAL A 16 -19.74 40.71 -31.40
N VAL A 17 -20.93 40.52 -31.99
CA VAL A 17 -21.22 40.07 -33.37
C VAL A 17 -21.72 41.22 -34.28
N THR A 18 -21.69 41.01 -35.61
CA THR A 18 -22.45 41.69 -36.72
C THR A 18 -21.81 42.94 -37.39
N PRO A 19 -22.23 43.34 -38.62
CA PRO A 19 -22.36 42.55 -39.86
C PRO A 19 -21.85 43.29 -41.14
N LEU A 20 -22.11 42.71 -42.33
CA LEU A 20 -22.09 43.27 -43.73
C LEU A 20 -20.84 43.02 -44.59
N PRO A 21 -20.97 42.96 -45.95
CA PRO A 21 -22.13 42.54 -46.76
C PRO A 21 -21.79 41.42 -47.77
N ILE A 22 -22.81 40.68 -48.20
CA ILE A 22 -22.71 39.67 -49.27
C ILE A 22 -22.71 40.38 -50.63
N SER A 23 -21.80 39.98 -51.53
CA SER A 23 -21.93 40.22 -52.97
C SER A 23 -21.94 38.89 -53.71
N ILE A 24 -23.01 38.63 -54.46
CA ILE A 24 -23.29 37.32 -55.05
C ILE A 24 -22.64 37.22 -56.44
N ALA A 25 -21.74 36.25 -56.61
CA ALA A 25 -21.29 35.79 -57.93
C ALA A 25 -21.77 34.35 -58.15
N SER A 26 -22.37 34.09 -59.32
CA SER A 26 -23.03 32.83 -59.64
C SER A 26 -22.09 31.62 -59.65
N PRO A 27 -22.51 30.44 -59.14
CA PRO A 27 -21.70 29.23 -59.21
C PRO A 27 -21.73 28.66 -60.63
N LEU A 28 -20.55 28.48 -61.23
CA LEU A 28 -20.39 27.70 -62.44
C LEU A 28 -20.67 26.23 -62.11
N LYS A 29 -21.74 25.65 -62.68
CA LYS A 29 -22.12 24.25 -62.44
C LYS A 29 -21.19 23.27 -63.18
N LEU A 30 -20.03 22.98 -62.62
CA LEU A 30 -19.32 21.74 -62.92
C LEU A 30 -20.08 20.56 -62.31
N ARG A 31 -20.86 19.87 -63.14
CA ARG A 31 -21.40 18.54 -62.80
C ARG A 31 -20.33 17.50 -63.16
N LEU A 32 -19.64 16.99 -62.14
CA LEU A 32 -18.90 15.73 -62.28
C LEU A 32 -19.88 14.61 -62.65
N SER A 33 -19.48 13.74 -63.56
CA SER A 33 -20.22 12.54 -63.93
C SER A 33 -20.13 11.48 -62.82
N ALA A 34 -21.11 10.58 -62.76
CA ALA A 34 -21.09 9.47 -61.80
C ALA A 34 -19.83 8.59 -61.94
N SER A 35 -19.28 8.48 -63.15
CA SER A 35 -18.01 7.81 -63.45
C SER A 35 -16.79 8.52 -62.85
N GLU A 36 -16.77 9.85 -62.81
CA GLU A 36 -15.67 10.62 -62.19
C GLU A 36 -15.74 10.55 -60.66
N VAL A 37 -16.94 10.59 -60.08
CA VAL A 37 -17.14 10.38 -58.63
C VAL A 37 -16.69 8.98 -58.22
N ALA A 38 -17.10 7.94 -58.94
CA ALA A 38 -16.70 6.56 -58.67
C ALA A 38 -15.17 6.33 -58.82
N ALA A 39 -14.50 7.03 -59.74
CA ALA A 39 -13.05 6.95 -59.90
C ALA A 39 -12.28 7.61 -58.74
N LEU A 40 -12.83 8.67 -58.14
CA LEU A 40 -12.32 9.32 -56.93
C LEU A 40 -12.56 8.47 -55.67
N GLU A 41 -13.74 7.86 -55.53
CA GLU A 41 -14.06 6.97 -54.41
C GLU A 41 -13.22 5.68 -54.44
N ALA A 42 -12.90 5.15 -55.63
CA ALA A 42 -12.05 3.97 -55.80
C ALA A 42 -10.57 4.18 -55.40
N HIS A 43 -10.12 5.43 -55.22
CA HIS A 43 -8.78 5.78 -54.76
C HIS A 43 -8.76 6.43 -53.36
N ALA A 44 -9.92 6.56 -52.72
CA ALA A 44 -9.97 7.00 -51.33
C ALA A 44 -9.40 5.88 -50.42
N PRO A 45 -8.53 6.20 -49.44
CA PRO A 45 -8.18 5.22 -48.42
C PRO A 45 -9.47 4.78 -47.69
N PRO A 46 -9.56 3.52 -47.24
CA PRO A 46 -10.73 3.08 -46.49
C PRO A 46 -10.95 4.01 -45.29
N PRO A 47 -12.22 4.33 -44.95
CA PRO A 47 -12.48 5.13 -43.77
C PRO A 47 -11.80 4.45 -42.57
N PRO A 48 -11.16 5.22 -41.67
CA PRO A 48 -10.56 4.63 -40.49
C PRO A 48 -11.64 3.79 -39.77
N PRO A 49 -11.29 2.61 -39.24
CA PRO A 49 -12.26 1.82 -38.50
C PRO A 49 -12.88 2.73 -37.42
N PRO A 50 -14.20 2.61 -37.16
CA PRO A 50 -14.82 3.39 -36.11
C PRO A 50 -13.99 3.23 -34.84
N PRO A 51 -13.72 4.32 -34.08
CA PRO A 51 -12.91 4.23 -32.88
C PRO A 51 -13.49 3.09 -32.03
N PRO A 52 -12.63 2.20 -31.48
CA PRO A 52 -13.14 1.13 -30.63
C PRO A 52 -14.03 1.76 -29.55
N PRO A 53 -15.15 1.10 -29.17
CA PRO A 53 -16.00 1.60 -28.10
C PRO A 53 -15.13 1.94 -26.89
N ASP A 54 -15.52 2.93 -26.09
CA ASP A 54 -14.74 3.41 -24.93
C ASP A 54 -14.53 2.30 -23.89
N THR A 55 -13.55 1.43 -24.16
CA THR A 55 -13.14 0.36 -23.27
C THR A 55 -12.32 0.99 -22.15
N PRO A 56 -12.79 0.94 -20.90
CA PRO A 56 -11.99 1.42 -19.78
C PRO A 56 -10.69 0.60 -19.70
N THR A 57 -9.57 1.22 -19.35
CA THR A 57 -8.36 0.43 -19.11
C THR A 57 -8.47 -0.25 -17.76
N THR A 58 -8.22 -1.56 -17.76
CA THR A 58 -8.06 -2.33 -16.53
C THR A 58 -6.76 -1.94 -15.84
N TYR A 59 -6.85 -1.45 -14.61
CA TYR A 59 -5.69 -1.27 -13.74
C TYR A 59 -5.63 -2.46 -12.78
N PHE A 60 -4.43 -2.88 -12.42
CA PHE A 60 -4.23 -4.01 -11.50
C PHE A 60 -2.94 -3.85 -10.69
N GLU A 61 -2.94 -4.40 -9.49
CA GLU A 61 -1.76 -4.68 -8.70
C GLU A 61 -1.34 -6.15 -8.96
N VAL A 62 -0.04 -6.45 -8.89
CA VAL A 62 0.46 -7.82 -9.05
C VAL A 62 0.53 -8.51 -7.69
N ASP A 63 -0.33 -9.51 -7.51
CA ASP A 63 -0.35 -10.40 -6.35
C ASP A 63 -0.68 -11.85 -6.79
N ARG A 64 -0.50 -12.82 -5.89
CA ARG A 64 -0.89 -14.22 -6.10
C ARG A 64 -2.41 -14.38 -6.04
N PRO A 65 -3.03 -15.23 -6.88
CA PRO A 65 -4.44 -15.55 -6.77
C PRO A 65 -4.78 -16.20 -5.42
N HIS A 66 -5.85 -15.73 -4.76
CA HIS A 66 -6.37 -16.38 -3.55
C HIS A 66 -6.91 -17.78 -3.86
N ARG A 67 -6.21 -18.81 -3.39
CA ARG A 67 -6.59 -20.23 -3.57
C ARG A 67 -7.10 -20.80 -2.23
N PRO A 68 -8.33 -21.35 -2.16
CA PRO A 68 -8.79 -22.01 -0.95
C PRO A 68 -8.03 -23.33 -0.74
N PRO A 69 -7.79 -23.78 0.51
CA PRO A 69 -7.09 -25.03 0.77
C PRO A 69 -7.74 -26.24 0.08
N PRO A 70 -6.97 -27.22 -0.44
CA PRO A 70 -7.51 -28.37 -1.17
C PRO A 70 -8.60 -29.12 -0.40
N GLY A 71 -9.72 -29.42 -1.08
CA GLY A 71 -10.91 -30.02 -0.46
C GLY A 71 -11.89 -29.03 0.17
N SER A 72 -11.68 -27.72 0.01
CA SER A 72 -12.69 -26.70 0.32
C SER A 72 -13.79 -26.63 -0.75
N PHE A 73 -14.98 -26.17 -0.38
CA PHE A 73 -16.10 -25.90 -1.29
C PHE A 73 -16.54 -24.44 -1.22
N GLY A 74 -17.09 -23.93 -2.33
CA GLY A 74 -17.42 -22.50 -2.52
C GLY A 74 -17.04 -22.01 -3.92
N PRO A 75 -16.95 -20.69 -4.15
CA PRO A 75 -17.25 -19.63 -3.20
C PRO A 75 -18.75 -19.48 -2.97
N CYS A 76 -19.13 -19.18 -1.72
CA CYS A 76 -20.36 -18.44 -1.46
C CYS A 76 -20.04 -16.94 -1.54
N SER A 77 -20.59 -16.27 -2.54
CA SER A 77 -20.36 -14.83 -2.79
C SER A 77 -21.54 -14.01 -2.30
N THR A 78 -21.30 -13.01 -1.45
CA THR A 78 -22.34 -12.10 -0.90
C THR A 78 -21.93 -10.66 -1.15
N LEU A 79 -22.75 -9.91 -1.89
CA LEU A 79 -22.58 -8.46 -2.04
C LEU A 79 -22.93 -7.78 -0.72
N LEU A 80 -21.96 -7.10 -0.10
CA LEU A 80 -22.11 -6.39 1.17
C LEU A 80 -22.53 -4.93 0.97
N LEU A 81 -22.00 -4.29 -0.08
CA LEU A 81 -22.33 -2.91 -0.45
C LEU A 81 -22.23 -2.71 -1.97
N SER A 82 -23.11 -1.89 -2.53
CA SER A 82 -22.95 -1.29 -3.86
C SER A 82 -23.27 0.20 -3.74
N HIS A 83 -22.34 1.08 -4.13
CA HIS A 83 -22.47 2.51 -3.91
C HIS A 83 -21.73 3.35 -4.97
N SER A 84 -22.09 4.63 -5.09
CA SER A 84 -21.47 5.60 -6.00
C SER A 84 -20.93 6.79 -5.21
N PHE A 85 -19.62 6.83 -4.99
CA PHE A 85 -18.94 7.85 -4.22
C PHE A 85 -18.62 9.05 -5.14
N GLY A 86 -19.41 10.13 -5.02
CA GLY A 86 -19.24 11.38 -5.76
C GLY A 86 -18.98 12.58 -4.85
N PHE A 87 -19.90 12.85 -3.93
CA PHE A 87 -19.84 13.96 -2.97
C PHE A 87 -19.79 13.39 -1.54
N THR A 88 -18.70 12.71 -1.20
CA THR A 88 -18.53 11.95 0.05
C THR A 88 -17.36 12.44 0.91
N TYR A 89 -16.55 13.36 0.39
CA TYR A 89 -15.52 14.08 1.15
C TYR A 89 -16.15 14.85 2.32
N THR A 90 -15.57 14.75 3.52
CA THR A 90 -16.08 15.35 4.78
C THR A 90 -17.50 14.92 5.19
N LEU A 91 -18.02 13.82 4.64
CA LEU A 91 -19.27 13.20 5.07
C LEU A 91 -19.03 11.89 5.83
N PRO A 92 -20.02 11.39 6.58
CA PRO A 92 -19.90 10.10 7.24
C PRO A 92 -19.69 8.91 6.29
N PRO A 93 -19.05 7.83 6.76
CA PRO A 93 -18.95 6.58 6.01
C PRO A 93 -20.31 6.05 5.58
N VAL A 94 -20.35 5.48 4.37
CA VAL A 94 -21.53 4.77 3.87
C VAL A 94 -21.66 3.47 4.64
N THR A 95 -22.80 3.27 5.31
CA THR A 95 -23.03 2.10 6.16
C THR A 95 -24.05 1.13 5.58
N ALA A 96 -23.86 -0.16 5.90
CA ALA A 96 -24.83 -1.22 5.61
C ALA A 96 -24.90 -2.20 6.80
N PRO A 97 -26.09 -2.75 7.13
CA PRO A 97 -26.20 -3.77 8.17
C PRO A 97 -25.54 -5.07 7.70
N TYR A 98 -24.68 -5.65 8.54
CA TYR A 98 -24.07 -6.95 8.31
C TYR A 98 -24.74 -8.03 9.15
N SER A 99 -25.05 -9.15 8.50
CA SER A 99 -25.32 -10.42 9.17
C SER A 99 -24.57 -11.54 8.42
N PRO A 100 -24.13 -12.60 9.12
CA PRO A 100 -23.37 -13.68 8.48
C PRO A 100 -24.16 -14.32 7.32
N PRO A 101 -23.53 -14.54 6.14
CA PRO A 101 -24.23 -15.07 4.97
C PRO A 101 -24.97 -16.40 5.24
N PRO A 102 -26.18 -16.63 4.65
CA PRO A 102 -26.95 -17.86 4.89
C PRO A 102 -26.19 -19.17 4.58
N CYS A 103 -25.25 -19.12 3.64
CA CYS A 103 -24.37 -20.24 3.31
C CYS A 103 -23.38 -20.59 4.44
N LEU A 104 -22.94 -19.64 5.26
CA LEU A 104 -22.12 -19.93 6.44
C LEU A 104 -22.95 -20.70 7.47
N ALA A 105 -24.22 -20.34 7.66
CA ALA A 105 -25.14 -21.10 8.51
C ALA A 105 -25.35 -22.54 7.97
N ALA A 106 -25.47 -22.71 6.66
CA ALA A 106 -25.54 -24.02 6.01
C ALA A 106 -24.23 -24.83 6.17
N ALA A 107 -23.07 -24.18 6.23
CA ALA A 107 -21.77 -24.77 6.55
C ALA A 107 -21.51 -24.91 8.08
N GLY A 108 -22.56 -24.91 8.90
CA GLY A 108 -22.48 -25.15 10.35
C GLY A 108 -22.38 -23.90 11.23
N GLY A 109 -22.25 -22.70 10.64
CA GLY A 109 -22.43 -21.42 11.33
C GLY A 109 -21.37 -21.11 12.40
N ARG A 110 -20.11 -21.47 12.14
CA ARG A 110 -18.95 -21.27 13.04
C ARG A 110 -17.75 -20.74 12.24
N ALA A 111 -16.91 -19.92 12.89
CA ALA A 111 -15.67 -19.40 12.31
C ALA A 111 -14.77 -20.51 11.74
N SER A 112 -14.61 -21.62 12.48
CA SER A 112 -13.79 -22.77 12.09
C SER A 112 -14.30 -23.57 10.89
N ALA A 113 -15.48 -23.25 10.33
CA ALA A 113 -15.93 -23.80 9.06
C ALA A 113 -15.36 -23.06 7.85
N ILE A 114 -14.93 -21.80 8.03
CA ILE A 114 -14.33 -20.96 6.98
C ILE A 114 -12.89 -21.43 6.77
N SER A 115 -12.56 -21.82 5.53
CA SER A 115 -11.20 -22.22 5.14
C SER A 115 -10.46 -21.17 4.32
N LEU A 116 -11.20 -20.24 3.70
CA LEU A 116 -10.71 -19.00 3.11
C LEU A 116 -11.88 -18.00 3.06
N ALA A 117 -11.63 -16.75 3.42
CA ALA A 117 -12.52 -15.63 3.19
C ALA A 117 -11.78 -14.56 2.38
N VAL A 118 -12.36 -14.12 1.26
CA VAL A 118 -11.79 -13.06 0.41
C VAL A 118 -12.76 -11.89 0.33
N LEU A 119 -12.30 -10.69 0.66
CA LEU A 119 -13.02 -9.45 0.44
C LEU A 119 -12.59 -8.88 -0.92
N GLU A 120 -13.52 -8.80 -1.87
CA GLU A 120 -13.33 -8.15 -3.16
C GLU A 120 -13.92 -6.73 -3.12
N TRP A 121 -13.09 -5.74 -3.44
CA TRP A 121 -13.52 -4.42 -3.89
C TRP A 121 -13.42 -4.37 -5.41
N ARG A 122 -14.50 -4.05 -6.12
CA ARG A 122 -14.50 -3.85 -7.57
C ARG A 122 -15.08 -2.48 -7.89
N ALA A 123 -14.35 -1.66 -8.64
CA ALA A 123 -14.78 -0.32 -8.98
C ALA A 123 -14.52 0.11 -10.43
N THR A 124 -15.31 1.10 -10.87
CA THR A 124 -15.12 1.83 -12.11
C THR A 124 -15.19 3.32 -11.87
N CYS A 125 -14.50 4.10 -12.71
CA CYS A 125 -14.55 5.56 -12.70
C CYS A 125 -14.27 6.09 -14.10
N ARG A 126 -14.89 7.22 -14.45
CA ARG A 126 -14.69 7.92 -15.73
C ARG A 126 -14.67 9.43 -15.47
N GLY A 127 -13.71 10.11 -16.08
CA GLY A 127 -13.53 11.56 -15.94
C GLY A 127 -12.14 11.89 -15.43
N VAL A 128 -12.05 13.02 -14.72
CA VAL A 128 -10.82 13.50 -14.05
C VAL A 128 -11.04 13.42 -12.55
N GLN A 129 -10.09 12.86 -11.81
CA GLN A 129 -10.06 12.79 -10.35
C GLN A 129 -8.62 12.49 -9.96
N PHE A 130 -8.17 12.90 -8.78
CA PHE A 130 -6.93 12.38 -8.22
C PHE A 130 -7.18 11.08 -7.46
N ASP A 131 -6.12 10.36 -7.13
CA ASP A 131 -6.22 9.19 -6.29
C ASP A 131 -6.67 9.55 -4.86
N ARG A 132 -7.38 8.61 -4.24
CA ARG A 132 -8.04 8.76 -2.94
C ARG A 132 -7.77 7.52 -2.12
N ILE A 133 -7.52 7.71 -0.83
CA ILE A 133 -7.41 6.60 0.13
C ILE A 133 -8.80 6.30 0.69
N PHE A 134 -9.10 5.01 0.82
CA PHE A 134 -10.38 4.51 1.31
C PHE A 134 -10.20 3.30 2.23
N GLY A 135 -11.21 3.10 3.10
CA GLY A 135 -11.24 2.03 4.08
C GLY A 135 -12.58 1.27 4.09
N VAL A 136 -12.52 0.00 4.51
CA VAL A 136 -13.68 -0.87 4.74
C VAL A 136 -13.57 -1.49 6.14
N TRP A 137 -14.51 -1.19 7.01
CA TRP A 137 -14.60 -1.73 8.37
C TRP A 137 -15.84 -2.58 8.57
N LEU A 138 -15.77 -3.53 9.50
CA LEU A 138 -16.92 -4.30 9.99
C LEU A 138 -16.99 -4.20 11.52
N GLY A 139 -17.93 -3.43 12.04
CA GLY A 139 -18.04 -3.16 13.49
C GLY A 139 -16.84 -2.42 14.07
N GLY A 140 -16.21 -1.55 13.27
CA GLY A 140 -14.97 -0.83 13.61
C GLY A 140 -13.68 -1.60 13.32
N VAL A 141 -13.72 -2.91 13.08
CA VAL A 141 -12.53 -3.69 12.71
C VAL A 141 -12.19 -3.41 11.26
N GLU A 142 -11.00 -2.87 10.96
CA GLU A 142 -10.61 -2.59 9.57
C GLU A 142 -10.25 -3.88 8.83
N LEU A 143 -10.85 -4.07 7.66
CA LEU A 143 -10.62 -5.23 6.79
C LEU A 143 -9.72 -4.87 5.60
N LEU A 144 -9.84 -3.67 5.05
CA LEU A 144 -9.13 -3.22 3.84
C LEU A 144 -8.85 -1.72 3.90
N ARG A 145 -7.58 -1.35 3.66
CA ARG A 145 -7.14 -0.02 3.24
C ARG A 145 -6.64 -0.07 1.81
N SER A 146 -6.99 0.92 1.00
CA SER A 146 -6.68 0.92 -0.44
C SER A 146 -6.59 2.34 -0.99
N CYS A 147 -5.76 2.53 -2.00
CA CYS A 147 -5.80 3.69 -2.90
C CYS A 147 -6.72 3.40 -4.10
N THR A 148 -7.48 4.39 -4.57
CA THR A 148 -8.25 4.28 -5.83
C THR A 148 -7.33 4.39 -7.04
N ALA A 149 -7.62 3.65 -8.11
CA ALA A 149 -7.02 3.90 -9.41
C ALA A 149 -7.39 5.31 -9.93
N GLU A 150 -6.38 6.15 -10.21
CA GLU A 150 -6.63 7.47 -10.81
C GLU A 150 -7.26 7.32 -12.22
N PRO A 151 -8.44 7.89 -12.46
CA PRO A 151 -9.21 7.65 -13.68
C PRO A 151 -8.67 8.40 -14.89
N ARG A 152 -9.31 8.12 -16.04
CA ARG A 152 -9.08 8.83 -17.30
C ARG A 152 -10.41 9.24 -17.93
N PRO A 153 -10.40 10.15 -18.92
CA PRO A 153 -11.61 10.49 -19.69
C PRO A 153 -12.32 9.30 -20.35
N LYS A 154 -11.57 8.27 -20.79
CA LYS A 154 -12.12 7.01 -21.34
C LYS A 154 -12.58 6.00 -20.29
N GLY A 155 -12.32 6.27 -19.01
CA GLY A 155 -12.61 5.41 -17.89
C GLY A 155 -11.52 4.39 -17.53
N VAL A 156 -11.64 3.89 -16.30
CA VAL A 156 -10.83 2.83 -15.69
C VAL A 156 -11.74 1.81 -15.00
N VAL A 157 -11.24 0.58 -14.87
CA VAL A 157 -11.82 -0.49 -14.05
C VAL A 157 -10.71 -1.16 -13.27
N TRP A 158 -10.93 -1.47 -12.00
CA TRP A 158 -9.97 -2.22 -11.20
C TRP A 158 -10.68 -3.08 -10.16
N SER A 159 -9.94 -4.03 -9.60
CA SER A 159 -10.37 -4.90 -8.51
C SER A 159 -9.24 -5.03 -7.51
N VAL A 160 -9.59 -5.10 -6.24
CA VAL A 160 -8.72 -5.45 -5.13
C VAL A 160 -9.33 -6.66 -4.44
N SER A 161 -8.54 -7.68 -4.14
CA SER A 161 -9.00 -8.86 -3.43
C SER A 161 -8.05 -9.15 -2.28
N LYS A 162 -8.56 -9.21 -1.05
CA LYS A 162 -7.76 -9.40 0.16
C LYS A 162 -8.22 -10.64 0.94
N ASP A 163 -7.27 -11.43 1.42
CA ASP A 163 -7.54 -12.51 2.38
C ASP A 163 -7.93 -11.90 3.74
N VAL A 164 -9.16 -12.19 4.14
CA VAL A 164 -9.78 -11.74 5.40
C VAL A 164 -10.12 -12.94 6.31
N THR A 165 -9.48 -14.10 6.09
CA THR A 165 -9.71 -15.33 6.86
C THR A 165 -9.37 -15.17 8.34
N LYS A 166 -8.39 -14.32 8.70
CA LYS A 166 -8.06 -14.04 10.10
C LYS A 166 -9.23 -13.43 10.89
N TYR A 167 -10.18 -12.78 10.21
CA TYR A 167 -11.40 -12.23 10.81
C TYR A 167 -12.59 -13.21 10.86
N ALA A 168 -12.37 -14.52 10.66
CA ALA A 168 -13.45 -15.50 10.58
C ALA A 168 -14.39 -15.55 11.82
N SER A 169 -13.92 -15.16 13.02
CA SER A 169 -14.76 -14.99 14.22
C SER A 169 -15.74 -13.83 14.08
N LEU A 170 -15.25 -12.66 13.65
CA LEU A 170 -16.08 -11.48 13.34
C LEU A 170 -17.07 -11.77 12.19
N LEU A 171 -16.61 -12.41 11.11
CA LEU A 171 -17.48 -12.78 9.98
C LEU A 171 -18.55 -13.82 10.35
N ALA A 172 -18.30 -14.65 11.37
CA ALA A 172 -19.26 -15.61 11.90
C ALA A 172 -20.09 -15.09 13.09
N ALA A 173 -19.84 -13.86 13.55
CA ALA A 173 -20.50 -13.30 14.72
C ALA A 173 -22.01 -13.15 14.47
N ARG A 174 -22.84 -13.71 15.36
CA ARG A 174 -24.30 -13.71 15.21
C ARG A 174 -24.96 -12.39 15.61
N ASN A 175 -24.22 -11.53 16.29
CA ASN A 175 -24.68 -10.19 16.64
C ASN A 175 -24.69 -9.33 15.36
N SER A 176 -25.73 -8.53 15.17
CA SER A 176 -25.77 -7.57 14.06
C SER A 176 -24.60 -6.60 14.17
N SER A 177 -23.81 -6.51 13.12
CA SER A 177 -22.72 -5.54 13.00
C SER A 177 -23.01 -4.57 11.87
N THR A 178 -22.21 -3.51 11.76
CA THR A 178 -22.32 -2.51 10.71
C THR A 178 -21.08 -2.58 9.83
N LEU A 179 -21.28 -2.81 8.53
CA LEU A 179 -20.25 -2.52 7.54
C LEU A 179 -20.19 -1.00 7.37
N ALA A 180 -18.99 -0.42 7.42
CA ALA A 180 -18.74 0.97 7.11
C ALA A 180 -17.72 1.08 5.97
N VAL A 181 -17.97 1.97 5.01
CA VAL A 181 -17.08 2.23 3.88
C VAL A 181 -16.88 3.73 3.71
N TYR A 182 -15.65 4.19 3.82
CA TYR A 182 -15.30 5.59 3.60
C TYR A 182 -14.35 5.71 2.41
N LEU A 183 -14.81 6.41 1.37
CA LEU A 183 -14.00 6.89 0.26
C LEU A 183 -14.35 8.38 0.11
N GLY A 184 -13.45 9.26 0.55
CA GLY A 184 -13.64 10.70 0.53
C GLY A 184 -13.46 11.26 -0.89
N ASN A 185 -14.54 11.31 -1.67
CA ASN A 185 -14.51 11.85 -3.04
C ASN A 185 -15.18 13.23 -3.14
N LEU A 186 -14.64 14.08 -4.01
CA LEU A 186 -15.20 15.39 -4.34
C LEU A 186 -15.37 15.51 -5.85
N VAL A 187 -16.60 15.80 -6.28
CA VAL A 187 -16.93 16.07 -7.68
C VAL A 187 -17.26 17.55 -7.89
N ASN A 188 -16.71 18.17 -8.93
CA ASN A 188 -16.96 19.55 -9.35
C ASN A 188 -16.58 19.74 -10.84
N ASP A 189 -16.52 20.99 -11.31
CA ASP A 189 -16.21 21.32 -12.72
C ASP A 189 -14.80 20.86 -13.18
N GLN A 190 -13.86 20.67 -12.26
CA GLN A 190 -12.51 20.14 -12.53
C GLN A 190 -12.45 18.63 -12.31
N TYR A 191 -12.98 18.16 -11.18
CA TYR A 191 -12.96 16.76 -10.77
C TYR A 191 -14.30 16.10 -11.12
N THR A 192 -14.38 15.48 -12.28
CA THR A 192 -15.62 14.88 -12.82
C THR A 192 -15.79 13.39 -12.50
N GLY A 193 -14.78 12.74 -11.90
CA GLY A 193 -14.78 11.31 -11.64
C GLY A 193 -15.64 10.88 -10.44
N VAL A 194 -16.73 10.17 -10.72
CA VAL A 194 -17.53 9.42 -9.72
C VAL A 194 -17.04 7.97 -9.66
N TYR A 195 -16.78 7.49 -8.44
CA TYR A 195 -16.36 6.12 -8.19
C TYR A 195 -17.57 5.21 -7.94
N HIS A 196 -17.87 4.31 -8.87
CA HIS A 196 -18.91 3.29 -8.71
C HIS A 196 -18.28 2.00 -8.20
N ALA A 197 -18.62 1.56 -7.00
CA ALA A 197 -17.94 0.45 -6.33
C ALA A 197 -18.90 -0.58 -5.73
N ASN A 198 -18.47 -1.85 -5.79
CA ASN A 198 -19.09 -3.00 -5.15
C ASN A 198 -18.11 -3.63 -4.16
N VAL A 199 -18.60 -4.03 -3.00
CA VAL A 199 -17.87 -4.79 -1.98
C VAL A 199 -18.51 -6.17 -1.85
N THR A 200 -17.77 -7.22 -2.20
CA THR A 200 -18.24 -8.61 -2.20
C THR A 200 -17.41 -9.44 -1.23
N LEU A 201 -18.06 -10.26 -0.41
CA LEU A 201 -17.40 -11.26 0.45
C LEU A 201 -17.55 -12.65 -0.18
N HIS A 202 -16.43 -13.32 -0.44
CA HIS A 202 -16.37 -14.69 -0.94
C HIS A 202 -15.92 -15.62 0.18
N LEU A 203 -16.79 -16.54 0.60
CA LEU A 203 -16.48 -17.54 1.63
C LEU A 203 -16.29 -18.92 1.01
N TYR A 204 -15.20 -19.58 1.39
CA TYR A 204 -14.94 -20.99 1.14
C TYR A 204 -14.95 -21.75 2.45
N PHE A 205 -15.45 -22.98 2.42
CA PHE A 205 -15.69 -23.79 3.60
C PHE A 205 -15.01 -25.14 3.52
N ARG A 206 -14.68 -25.74 4.66
CA ARG A 206 -14.07 -27.08 4.74
C ARG A 206 -14.57 -27.88 5.94
N HIS A 207 -14.79 -29.18 5.74
CA HIS A 207 -15.11 -30.14 6.79
C HIS A 207 -14.22 -31.39 6.66
N PRO A 208 -13.53 -31.84 7.74
CA PRO A 208 -13.38 -31.16 9.03
C PRO A 208 -12.58 -29.83 8.91
N PRO A 209 -12.63 -28.96 9.95
CA PRO A 209 -11.77 -27.78 10.05
C PRO A 209 -10.28 -28.10 9.90
N GLN A 210 -9.46 -27.10 9.55
CA GLN A 210 -8.01 -27.27 9.56
C GLN A 210 -7.46 -27.44 10.98
N PRO A 211 -6.48 -28.33 11.21
CA PRO A 211 -5.73 -28.39 12.46
C PRO A 211 -4.85 -27.14 12.64
N GLY A 212 -4.87 -26.53 13.82
CA GLY A 212 -4.07 -25.36 14.16
C GLY A 212 -4.66 -24.59 15.34
N LEU A 213 -4.06 -23.44 15.69
CA LEU A 213 -4.61 -22.53 16.70
C LEU A 213 -5.88 -21.78 16.23
N GLY A 214 -6.15 -21.76 14.92
CA GLY A 214 -7.30 -21.09 14.33
C GLY A 214 -7.19 -19.56 14.32
N PRO A 215 -8.21 -18.87 13.76
CA PRO A 215 -8.37 -17.43 13.92
C PRO A 215 -8.57 -17.08 15.40
N ALA A 216 -8.41 -15.81 15.76
CA ALA A 216 -8.75 -15.32 17.09
C ALA A 216 -10.25 -15.53 17.42
N ASP A 217 -10.56 -15.81 18.68
CA ASP A 217 -11.93 -16.00 19.16
C ASP A 217 -12.73 -14.69 19.17
N VAL A 218 -12.05 -13.58 19.51
CA VAL A 218 -12.59 -12.22 19.56
C VAL A 218 -11.61 -11.27 18.88
N ILE A 219 -12.15 -10.24 18.20
CA ILE A 219 -11.36 -9.18 17.58
C ILE A 219 -11.96 -7.85 18.06
N VAL A 220 -11.15 -7.06 18.77
CA VAL A 220 -11.56 -5.76 19.33
C VAL A 220 -10.98 -4.66 18.43
N PRO A 221 -11.82 -3.71 17.94
CA PRO A 221 -11.34 -2.62 17.11
C PRO A 221 -10.63 -1.55 17.95
N ILE A 222 -9.48 -1.09 17.47
CA ILE A 222 -8.73 0.07 17.99
C ILE A 222 -8.93 1.20 16.99
N SER A 223 -10.14 1.75 16.94
CA SER A 223 -10.60 2.68 15.89
C SER A 223 -11.62 3.67 16.45
N GLN A 224 -11.78 4.83 15.81
CA GLN A 224 -12.84 5.78 16.11
C GLN A 224 -14.24 5.20 15.88
N SER A 225 -15.19 5.57 16.75
CA SER A 225 -16.59 5.12 16.67
C SER A 225 -17.47 6.06 15.84
N LEU A 226 -18.42 5.49 15.10
CA LEU A 226 -19.42 6.25 14.32
C LEU A 226 -20.43 7.00 15.22
N PRO A 227 -20.99 8.15 14.79
CA PRO A 227 -20.78 8.81 13.49
C PRO A 227 -19.54 9.72 13.47
N LEU A 228 -18.88 9.76 12.32
CA LEU A 228 -17.69 10.59 12.03
C LEU A 228 -17.91 11.32 10.70
N ASN A 229 -17.03 12.26 10.33
CA ASN A 229 -16.97 12.88 8.99
C ASN A 229 -15.72 12.42 8.20
N SER A 230 -15.21 11.24 8.56
CA SER A 230 -13.96 10.61 8.11
C SER A 230 -14.13 9.08 8.09
N GLY A 231 -13.08 8.35 7.71
CA GLY A 231 -12.95 6.93 8.06
C GLY A 231 -12.87 6.72 9.58
N GLN A 232 -12.91 5.45 10.02
CA GLN A 232 -12.81 5.09 11.43
C GLN A 232 -11.36 5.06 11.96
N TRP A 233 -10.37 5.31 11.11
CA TRP A 233 -8.98 5.52 11.54
C TRP A 233 -8.82 6.78 12.40
N PHE A 234 -7.81 6.80 13.28
CA PHE A 234 -7.33 8.02 13.93
C PHE A 234 -6.55 8.92 12.95
N GLN A 235 -6.36 10.20 13.29
CA GLN A 235 -5.60 11.14 12.47
C GLN A 235 -4.51 11.83 13.31
N ILE A 236 -3.27 11.31 13.23
CA ILE A 236 -2.08 11.88 13.88
C ILE A 236 -1.55 12.98 12.96
N ASN A 237 -1.56 14.24 13.37
CA ASN A 237 -1.29 15.38 12.48
C ASN A 237 0.19 15.81 12.45
N ASN A 238 0.98 15.41 13.45
CA ASN A 238 2.38 15.79 13.62
C ASN A 238 3.08 14.82 14.61
N ASN A 239 4.34 15.07 14.93
CA ASN A 239 5.17 14.22 15.79
C ASN A 239 4.95 14.36 17.32
N GLU A 240 4.14 15.32 17.77
CA GLU A 240 3.71 15.48 19.17
C GLU A 240 2.35 14.79 19.43
N ASP A 241 1.54 14.59 18.39
CA ASP A 241 0.21 13.96 18.47
C ASP A 241 0.30 12.47 18.87
N VAL A 242 -0.56 12.06 19.80
CA VAL A 242 -0.77 10.67 20.22
C VAL A 242 -2.26 10.39 20.22
N GLU A 243 -2.69 9.37 19.48
CA GLU A 243 -4.09 8.97 19.36
C GLU A 243 -4.29 7.59 19.99
N SER A 244 -5.36 7.39 20.78
CA SER A 244 -5.57 6.16 21.56
C SER A 244 -7.01 5.66 21.55
N ALA A 245 -7.18 4.38 21.91
CA ALA A 245 -8.45 3.82 22.35
C ALA A 245 -8.28 3.10 23.69
N SER A 246 -9.19 3.35 24.64
CA SER A 246 -9.30 2.59 25.88
C SER A 246 -10.03 1.26 25.63
N LEU A 247 -9.52 0.17 26.20
CA LEU A 247 -10.14 -1.17 26.09
C LEU A 247 -9.90 -2.02 27.34
N ALA A 248 -10.87 -2.85 27.69
CA ALA A 248 -10.71 -3.95 28.64
C ALA A 248 -10.49 -5.27 27.88
N VAL A 249 -9.43 -6.02 28.23
CA VAL A 249 -9.19 -7.35 27.66
C VAL A 249 -10.04 -8.38 28.43
N PRO A 250 -10.71 -9.34 27.76
CA PRO A 250 -11.43 -10.40 28.44
C PRO A 250 -10.51 -11.18 29.38
N ALA A 251 -10.90 -11.29 30.65
CA ALA A 251 -10.05 -11.82 31.73
C ALA A 251 -9.51 -13.25 31.49
N ASN A 252 -10.07 -14.02 30.55
CA ASN A 252 -9.62 -15.35 30.17
C ASN A 252 -8.77 -15.40 28.89
N ALA A 253 -8.31 -14.26 28.37
CA ALA A 253 -7.42 -14.22 27.20
C ALA A 253 -6.05 -14.83 27.52
N TYR A 254 -5.55 -15.69 26.62
CA TYR A 254 -4.22 -16.30 26.75
C TYR A 254 -3.26 -15.95 25.61
N ARG A 255 -3.75 -15.29 24.56
CA ARG A 255 -2.94 -14.74 23.48
C ARG A 255 -3.56 -13.44 22.99
N ALA A 256 -2.72 -12.44 22.71
CA ALA A 256 -3.09 -11.16 22.11
C ALA A 256 -2.12 -10.79 20.99
N VAL A 257 -2.65 -10.44 19.82
CA VAL A 257 -1.88 -9.91 18.68
C VAL A 257 -2.57 -8.64 18.19
N LEU A 258 -1.85 -7.52 18.15
CA LEU A 258 -2.35 -6.30 17.52
C LEU A 258 -1.96 -6.30 16.05
N GLU A 259 -2.93 -6.17 15.17
CA GLU A 259 -2.72 -5.78 13.79
C GLU A 259 -2.84 -4.26 13.68
N VAL A 260 -1.87 -3.59 13.04
CA VAL A 260 -1.86 -2.14 12.81
C VAL A 260 -2.02 -1.84 11.32
N TYR A 261 -2.90 -0.90 10.98
CA TYR A 261 -3.00 -0.32 9.64
C TYR A 261 -2.51 1.13 9.66
N LEU A 262 -1.78 1.53 8.62
CA LEU A 262 -1.27 2.89 8.47
C LEU A 262 -1.41 3.41 7.02
N SER A 263 -1.42 4.72 6.86
CA SER A 263 -1.23 5.44 5.60
C SER A 263 -0.87 6.90 5.89
N TYR A 264 -0.15 7.56 4.99
CA TYR A 264 0.49 8.86 5.21
C TYR A 264 0.18 9.79 4.05
N HIS A 265 -0.16 11.05 4.35
CA HIS A 265 -0.81 11.94 3.38
C HIS A 265 -0.23 13.36 3.45
N GLY A 266 -0.60 14.19 2.47
CA GLY A 266 -0.15 15.58 2.42
C GLY A 266 1.36 15.65 2.22
N SER A 267 2.04 16.48 3.01
CA SER A 267 3.51 16.59 3.01
C SER A 267 4.18 15.22 3.21
N ASP A 268 3.65 14.38 4.10
CA ASP A 268 4.25 13.08 4.38
C ASP A 268 3.94 12.01 3.30
N GLU A 269 3.17 12.30 2.24
CA GLU A 269 3.01 11.38 1.09
C GLU A 269 4.35 10.96 0.45
N PHE A 270 5.35 11.86 0.52
CA PHE A 270 6.68 11.68 -0.08
C PHE A 270 7.81 11.70 0.95
N TRP A 271 7.56 11.24 2.18
CA TRP A 271 8.49 11.41 3.33
C TRP A 271 9.93 10.98 3.04
N TYR A 272 10.14 9.91 2.28
CA TYR A 272 11.45 9.37 1.87
C TYR A 272 12.30 10.35 1.03
N THR A 273 11.68 11.33 0.37
CA THR A 273 12.38 12.37 -0.42
C THR A 273 12.97 13.51 0.42
N TYR A 274 12.58 13.62 1.70
CA TYR A 274 13.04 14.69 2.58
C TYR A 274 14.44 14.43 3.14
N GLY A 275 15.47 14.57 2.30
CA GLY A 275 16.86 14.37 2.72
C GLY A 275 17.31 15.30 3.85
N ASN A 276 16.85 16.54 3.86
CA ASN A 276 17.28 17.58 4.79
C ASN A 276 16.51 17.46 6.13
N PRO A 277 17.19 17.23 7.28
CA PRO A 277 16.51 17.09 8.56
C PRO A 277 15.80 18.37 9.03
N PHE A 278 16.13 19.53 8.47
CA PHE A 278 15.50 20.82 8.75
C PHE A 278 14.32 21.17 7.81
N ASN A 279 14.04 20.31 6.82
CA ASN A 279 12.93 20.49 5.87
C ASN A 279 12.33 19.12 5.55
N GLY A 280 11.17 18.80 6.14
CA GLY A 280 10.56 17.49 6.01
C GLY A 280 10.71 16.56 7.22
N ASN A 281 11.28 17.04 8.33
CA ASN A 281 11.75 16.24 9.49
C ASN A 281 12.75 15.10 9.14
N GLY A 282 13.35 15.13 7.94
CA GLY A 282 14.21 14.06 7.44
C GLY A 282 13.42 12.88 6.84
N PRO A 283 14.11 11.87 6.27
CA PRO A 283 13.50 10.85 5.43
C PRO A 283 13.07 9.61 6.20
N PHE A 284 12.83 9.72 7.52
CA PHE A 284 12.53 8.59 8.40
C PHE A 284 11.19 8.79 9.09
N ARG A 285 10.42 7.71 9.25
CA ARG A 285 9.13 7.68 9.95
C ARG A 285 8.98 6.35 10.69
N GLU A 286 8.47 6.40 11.91
CA GLU A 286 8.20 5.22 12.73
C GLU A 286 6.84 5.38 13.42
N VAL A 287 5.95 4.40 13.26
CA VAL A 287 4.72 4.34 14.07
C VAL A 287 5.02 3.55 15.33
N THR A 288 4.95 4.19 16.49
CA THR A 288 5.08 3.54 17.81
C THR A 288 3.71 3.07 18.29
N VAL A 289 3.66 1.86 18.85
CA VAL A 289 2.49 1.29 19.53
C VAL A 289 2.74 1.30 21.03
N ARG A 290 1.77 1.79 21.79
CA ARG A 290 1.89 2.02 23.24
C ARG A 290 0.78 1.32 24.01
N ILE A 291 1.12 0.82 25.19
CA ILE A 291 0.15 0.43 26.23
C ILE A 291 0.40 1.35 27.43
N ASP A 292 -0.62 2.10 27.84
CA ASP A 292 -0.57 3.05 28.97
C ASP A 292 0.62 4.04 28.92
N GLY A 293 1.07 4.36 27.70
CA GLY A 293 2.20 5.26 27.40
C GLY A 293 3.53 4.56 27.10
N ASP A 294 3.73 3.30 27.50
CA ASP A 294 4.95 2.52 27.27
C ASP A 294 5.00 1.90 25.87
N VAL A 295 6.14 2.01 25.16
CA VAL A 295 6.28 1.53 23.77
C VAL A 295 6.50 0.02 23.69
N VAL A 296 5.43 -0.72 23.44
CA VAL A 296 5.42 -2.19 23.37
C VAL A 296 5.73 -2.75 21.98
N GLY A 297 5.73 -1.91 20.94
CA GLY A 297 6.08 -2.29 19.59
C GLY A 297 6.24 -1.09 18.66
N ALA A 298 6.78 -1.34 17.46
CA ALA A 298 6.95 -0.33 16.42
C ALA A 298 6.65 -0.91 15.03
N VAL A 299 6.33 -0.02 14.08
CA VAL A 299 6.18 -0.31 12.66
C VAL A 299 6.98 0.71 11.87
N TRP A 300 7.92 0.22 11.05
CA TRP A 300 8.62 1.02 10.05
C TRP A 300 7.96 0.71 8.70
N PRO A 301 7.24 1.66 8.10
CA PRO A 301 6.32 1.36 7.01
C PRO A 301 7.05 1.00 5.73
N PHE A 302 6.52 0.01 5.01
CA PHE A 302 6.84 -0.17 3.59
C PHE A 302 6.44 1.11 2.83
N PRO A 303 7.32 1.71 2.00
CA PRO A 303 7.03 2.94 1.27
C PRO A 303 6.09 2.69 0.07
N VAL A 304 4.81 2.46 0.37
CA VAL A 304 3.72 2.45 -0.62
C VAL A 304 3.72 3.79 -1.36
N ILE A 305 3.73 3.75 -2.69
CA ILE A 305 3.56 4.93 -3.53
C ILE A 305 2.15 4.86 -4.13
N TYR A 306 1.35 5.89 -3.87
CA TYR A 306 -0.05 5.95 -4.31
C TYR A 306 -0.16 6.19 -5.82
N THR A 307 -1.34 5.98 -6.41
CA THR A 307 -1.45 5.90 -7.88
C THR A 307 -1.30 7.24 -8.61
N GLY A 308 -1.30 8.36 -7.86
CA GLY A 308 -0.87 9.69 -8.31
C GLY A 308 0.56 10.07 -7.94
N GLY A 309 1.18 9.37 -6.98
CA GLY A 309 2.42 9.77 -6.32
C GLY A 309 3.66 9.75 -7.22
N ILE A 310 4.57 10.72 -7.02
CA ILE A 310 5.77 11.03 -7.83
C ILE A 310 5.42 11.41 -9.29
N SER A 311 4.83 10.49 -10.05
CA SER A 311 4.22 10.75 -11.33
C SER A 311 3.16 9.68 -11.61
N PRO A 312 1.91 10.05 -11.92
CA PRO A 312 0.84 9.09 -12.14
C PRO A 312 1.09 8.16 -13.33
N PHE A 313 2.00 8.51 -14.25
CA PHE A 313 2.36 7.64 -15.37
C PHE A 313 3.11 6.36 -14.94
N LEU A 314 3.79 6.37 -13.80
CA LEU A 314 4.55 5.22 -13.29
C LEU A 314 3.65 4.03 -12.93
N TRP A 315 2.39 4.29 -12.56
CA TRP A 315 1.46 3.33 -11.94
C TRP A 315 0.33 2.88 -12.87
N ARG A 316 0.55 2.96 -14.19
CA ARG A 316 -0.49 2.80 -15.22
C ARG A 316 -0.03 1.87 -16.36
N PRO A 317 -0.69 0.73 -16.62
CA PRO A 317 -1.83 0.13 -15.91
C PRO A 317 -1.45 -0.74 -14.69
N ILE A 318 -0.15 -0.96 -14.46
CA ILE A 318 0.36 -1.75 -13.33
C ILE A 318 0.53 -0.79 -12.14
N SER A 319 -0.27 -0.98 -11.10
CA SER A 319 -0.27 -0.12 -9.91
C SER A 319 0.97 -0.37 -9.03
N GLY A 320 1.34 0.60 -8.19
CA GLY A 320 2.45 0.44 -7.23
C GLY A 320 2.24 -0.74 -6.28
N ILE A 321 3.32 -1.41 -5.84
CA ILE A 321 3.24 -2.47 -4.82
C ILE A 321 2.50 -1.94 -3.57
N GLY A 322 1.48 -2.66 -3.12
CA GLY A 322 0.69 -2.32 -1.93
C GLY A 322 -0.16 -1.05 -2.05
N SER A 323 -0.33 -0.48 -3.24
CA SER A 323 -1.17 0.70 -3.45
C SER A 323 -2.67 0.35 -3.46
N PHE A 324 -3.04 -0.82 -3.98
CA PHE A 324 -4.42 -1.30 -3.96
C PHE A 324 -4.71 -2.12 -2.71
N ASN A 325 -3.77 -2.89 -2.19
CA ASN A 325 -3.91 -3.60 -0.91
C ASN A 325 -2.82 -3.11 0.06
N LEU A 326 -3.11 -2.05 0.82
CA LEU A 326 -2.12 -1.47 1.73
C LEU A 326 -1.75 -2.48 2.84
N PRO A 327 -0.45 -2.59 3.21
CA PRO A 327 -0.01 -3.51 4.25
C PRO A 327 -0.62 -3.25 5.63
N SER A 328 -0.74 -4.34 6.40
CA SER A 328 -1.07 -4.36 7.82
C SER A 328 0.05 -5.07 8.59
N TYR A 329 0.35 -4.65 9.81
CA TYR A 329 1.53 -5.09 10.56
C TYR A 329 1.12 -5.75 11.89
N ASP A 330 1.52 -7.00 12.11
CA ASP A 330 1.15 -7.77 13.31
C ASP A 330 2.22 -7.62 14.42
N ILE A 331 1.80 -7.36 15.65
CA ILE A 331 2.64 -7.22 16.86
C ILE A 331 2.12 -8.18 17.94
N GLU A 332 2.98 -9.07 18.44
CA GLU A 332 2.59 -10.07 19.46
C GLU A 332 2.60 -9.44 20.87
N LEU A 333 1.41 -9.16 21.40
CA LEU A 333 1.19 -8.54 22.72
C LEU A 333 1.06 -9.56 23.86
N THR A 334 1.06 -10.86 23.57
CA THR A 334 0.97 -11.94 24.58
C THR A 334 1.95 -11.81 25.77
N PRO A 335 3.22 -11.37 25.60
CA PRO A 335 4.11 -11.11 26.74
C PRO A 335 3.59 -10.05 27.72
N PHE A 336 2.76 -9.11 27.25
CA PHE A 336 2.20 -7.99 28.01
C PHE A 336 0.81 -8.28 28.59
N LEU A 337 0.27 -9.49 28.44
CA LEU A 337 -0.99 -9.88 29.11
C LEU A 337 -0.91 -9.81 30.65
N GLY A 338 0.30 -9.77 31.23
CA GLY A 338 0.50 -9.49 32.65
C GLY A 338 0.21 -8.04 33.06
N TRP A 339 0.08 -7.11 32.11
CA TRP A 339 -0.40 -5.74 32.34
C TRP A 339 -1.92 -5.67 32.07
N LEU A 340 -2.36 -6.24 30.95
CA LEU A 340 -3.72 -6.10 30.42
C LEU A 340 -4.83 -6.94 31.10
N LEU A 341 -4.50 -7.76 32.10
CA LEU A 341 -5.42 -8.72 32.74
C LEU A 341 -5.65 -8.42 34.24
N ASP A 342 -5.57 -7.15 34.64
CA ASP A 342 -5.93 -6.72 36.00
C ASP A 342 -7.45 -6.52 36.20
N GLY A 343 -8.18 -6.26 35.10
CA GLY A 343 -9.64 -6.08 35.06
C GLY A 343 -10.09 -4.65 34.75
N GLU A 344 -9.16 -3.71 34.57
CA GLU A 344 -9.44 -2.31 34.23
C GLU A 344 -9.42 -2.08 32.70
N GLU A 345 -9.62 -0.82 32.28
CA GLU A 345 -9.42 -0.39 30.89
C GLU A 345 -7.98 0.16 30.71
N HIS A 346 -7.31 -0.27 29.65
CA HIS A 346 -5.96 0.19 29.26
C HIS A 346 -6.01 1.02 27.98
N GLU A 347 -5.12 2.00 27.86
CA GLU A 347 -4.98 2.79 26.65
C GLU A 347 -4.03 2.12 25.66
N LEU A 348 -4.54 1.74 24.49
CA LEU A 348 -3.72 1.35 23.35
C LEU A 348 -3.55 2.56 22.42
N GLY A 349 -2.33 3.06 22.34
CA GLY A 349 -1.99 4.34 21.68
C GLY A 349 -1.04 4.20 20.48
N PHE A 350 -1.17 5.15 19.55
CA PHE A 350 -0.35 5.29 18.35
C PHE A 350 0.27 6.70 18.31
N ALA A 351 1.55 6.79 17.92
CA ALA A 351 2.23 8.05 17.66
C ALA A 351 3.27 7.87 16.55
N VAL A 352 3.47 8.88 15.70
CA VAL A 352 4.40 8.78 14.56
C VAL A 352 5.62 9.68 14.75
N THR A 353 6.79 9.06 14.93
CA THR A 353 8.07 9.76 15.01
C THR A 353 8.33 10.51 13.69
N ASP A 354 8.74 11.78 13.81
CA ASP A 354 9.04 12.71 12.71
C ASP A 354 7.87 13.10 11.79
N ALA A 355 6.61 12.76 12.10
CA ALA A 355 5.46 13.21 11.31
C ALA A 355 5.33 14.74 11.21
N GLN A 356 4.78 15.22 10.08
CA GLN A 356 4.54 16.65 9.81
C GLN A 356 3.10 16.98 9.42
N ASP A 357 2.56 16.16 8.52
CA ASP A 357 1.18 16.19 8.04
C ASP A 357 0.47 14.93 8.58
N PHE A 358 -0.76 14.69 8.14
CA PHE A 358 -1.61 13.69 8.75
C PHE A 358 -1.33 12.24 8.32
N TRP A 359 -1.26 11.37 9.32
CA TRP A 359 -1.23 9.92 9.21
C TRP A 359 -2.56 9.33 9.67
N TYR A 360 -3.10 8.42 8.87
CA TYR A 360 -4.25 7.60 9.29
C TYR A 360 -3.76 6.29 9.87
N VAL A 361 -4.07 6.05 11.14
CA VAL A 361 -3.65 4.86 11.90
C VAL A 361 -4.85 4.28 12.68
N ASP A 362 -5.00 2.97 12.67
CA ASP A 362 -5.88 2.22 13.58
C ASP A 362 -5.37 0.78 13.70
N GLY A 363 -6.07 -0.06 14.46
CA GLY A 363 -5.71 -1.46 14.58
C GLY A 363 -6.84 -2.39 14.98
N ASN A 364 -6.53 -3.68 14.94
CA ASN A 364 -7.42 -4.76 15.34
C ASN A 364 -6.69 -5.63 16.38
N LEU A 365 -7.22 -5.70 17.60
CA LEU A 365 -6.67 -6.56 18.65
C LEU A 365 -7.30 -7.95 18.57
N HIS A 366 -6.53 -8.90 18.05
CA HIS A 366 -6.90 -10.32 17.89
C HIS A 366 -6.62 -11.07 19.21
N LEU A 367 -7.64 -11.70 19.79
CA LEU A 367 -7.62 -12.33 21.10
C LEU A 367 -8.05 -13.80 21.05
N TRP A 368 -7.27 -14.68 21.69
CA TRP A 368 -7.63 -16.09 21.91
C TRP A 368 -7.93 -16.33 23.38
N LEU A 369 -9.01 -17.04 23.68
CA LEU A 369 -9.59 -17.16 25.02
C LEU A 369 -9.53 -18.59 25.56
N ASP A 370 -9.28 -18.78 26.85
CA ASP A 370 -9.30 -20.11 27.49
C ASP A 370 -10.75 -20.61 27.58
N PRO A 371 -11.11 -21.73 26.92
CA PRO A 371 -12.48 -22.25 26.89
C PRO A 371 -12.91 -22.94 28.20
N ARG A 372 -12.00 -23.12 29.17
CA ARG A 372 -12.24 -23.81 30.46
C ARG A 372 -12.03 -22.92 31.68
N SER A 373 -11.63 -21.66 31.51
CA SER A 373 -11.36 -20.73 32.61
C SER A 373 -12.18 -19.45 32.46
N ALA A 374 -12.72 -18.95 33.57
CA ALA A 374 -13.36 -17.62 33.61
C ALA A 374 -12.34 -16.48 33.67
N ALA A 375 -11.12 -16.78 34.15
CA ALA A 375 -9.98 -15.89 34.12
C ALA A 375 -8.68 -16.69 33.95
N THR A 376 -7.68 -16.07 33.36
CA THR A 376 -6.27 -16.50 33.32
C THR A 376 -5.47 -15.64 34.29
N THR A 377 -4.24 -16.04 34.63
CA THR A 377 -3.30 -15.15 35.33
C THR A 377 -2.03 -15.03 34.50
N ALA A 378 -1.44 -13.84 34.47
CA ALA A 378 -0.28 -13.57 33.64
C ALA A 378 0.77 -12.75 34.40
N GLY A 379 1.97 -12.66 33.85
CA GLY A 379 3.04 -11.85 34.40
C GLY A 379 4.20 -11.67 33.43
N ILE A 380 4.79 -10.48 33.44
CA ILE A 380 5.97 -10.18 32.63
C ILE A 380 7.23 -10.78 33.28
N ILE A 381 8.19 -11.18 32.44
CA ILE A 381 9.49 -11.77 32.82
C ILE A 381 10.61 -10.77 32.54
N SER A 382 10.58 -10.16 31.36
CA SER A 382 11.51 -9.11 30.94
C SER A 382 10.85 -8.24 29.87
N TYR A 383 11.22 -6.97 29.82
CA TYR A 383 10.83 -6.01 28.79
C TYR A 383 11.98 -5.03 28.60
N ASP A 384 12.35 -4.79 27.35
CA ASP A 384 13.40 -3.86 26.96
C ASP A 384 12.99 -3.18 25.64
N ALA A 385 12.84 -1.86 25.68
CA ALA A 385 12.46 -1.03 24.55
C ALA A 385 13.33 0.24 24.54
N PRO A 386 14.63 0.13 24.22
CA PRO A 386 15.53 1.27 24.15
C PRO A 386 15.00 2.38 23.23
N PRO A 387 15.38 3.65 23.47
CA PRO A 387 15.06 4.76 22.58
C PRO A 387 15.54 4.51 21.15
N LEU A 388 14.85 5.13 20.17
CA LEU A 388 15.25 5.12 18.77
C LEU A 388 16.65 5.73 18.60
N GLU A 389 17.58 4.98 18.00
CA GLU A 389 18.88 5.48 17.60
C GLU A 389 18.79 6.02 16.17
N LYS A 390 18.72 7.35 16.00
CA LYS A 390 18.65 8.00 14.67
C LYS A 390 19.81 9.00 14.50
N VAL A 391 20.50 8.93 13.36
CA VAL A 391 21.60 9.83 12.99
C VAL A 391 21.43 10.29 11.54
N THR A 392 21.58 11.59 11.28
CA THR A 392 21.64 12.16 9.92
C THR A 392 22.97 12.88 9.73
N ALA A 393 23.77 12.39 8.76
CA ALA A 393 24.99 13.03 8.30
C ALA A 393 24.70 13.90 7.07
N VAL A 394 25.35 15.06 6.98
CA VAL A 394 25.18 16.03 5.89
C VAL A 394 26.53 16.35 5.26
N ALA A 395 26.60 16.32 3.93
CA ALA A 395 27.75 16.75 3.15
C ALA A 395 27.30 17.68 2.02
N SER A 396 27.49 18.99 2.18
CA SER A 396 27.42 19.93 1.06
C SER A 396 28.69 19.82 0.22
N ARG A 397 28.54 19.70 -1.10
CA ARG A 397 29.65 19.60 -2.07
C ARG A 397 29.74 20.85 -2.95
N GLY A 398 29.28 21.98 -2.44
CA GLY A 398 29.14 23.25 -3.16
C GLY A 398 27.68 23.61 -3.44
N PRO A 399 27.40 24.77 -4.06
CA PRO A 399 26.06 25.17 -4.46
C PRO A 399 25.40 24.11 -5.35
N GLY A 400 24.09 23.88 -5.15
CA GLY A 400 23.29 22.90 -5.89
C GLY A 400 23.69 21.44 -5.72
N ASN A 401 24.63 21.14 -4.81
CA ASN A 401 25.19 19.79 -4.63
C ASN A 401 25.10 19.39 -3.15
N GLU A 402 24.05 18.66 -2.81
CA GLU A 402 23.74 18.25 -1.45
C GLU A 402 23.73 16.72 -1.33
N TYR A 403 24.22 16.21 -0.21
CA TYR A 403 24.16 14.78 0.12
C TYR A 403 23.80 14.62 1.59
N TYR A 404 22.72 13.89 1.83
CA TYR A 404 22.21 13.55 3.15
C TYR A 404 22.21 12.03 3.31
N GLN A 405 22.70 11.55 4.44
CA GLN A 405 22.63 10.13 4.79
C GLN A 405 22.00 9.99 6.17
N THR A 406 20.82 9.39 6.24
CA THR A 406 20.13 9.09 7.49
C THR A 406 20.20 7.60 7.77
N THR A 407 20.56 7.24 8.99
CA THR A 407 20.54 5.88 9.51
C THR A 407 19.70 5.82 10.77
N ALA A 408 18.87 4.79 10.93
CA ALA A 408 18.17 4.53 12.17
C ALA A 408 18.26 3.05 12.58
N PHE A 409 18.24 2.80 13.90
CA PHE A 409 18.16 1.48 14.49
C PHE A 409 17.16 1.47 15.66
N ARG A 410 16.39 0.37 15.77
CA ARG A 410 15.59 0.10 16.96
C ARG A 410 15.55 -1.39 17.29
N SER A 411 15.47 -1.70 18.57
CA SER A 411 15.20 -3.03 19.11
C SER A 411 14.09 -2.91 20.15
N ILE A 412 13.17 -3.87 20.19
CA ILE A 412 12.15 -4.03 21.23
C ILE A 412 12.08 -5.52 21.55
N SER A 413 12.08 -5.89 22.83
CA SER A 413 11.89 -7.28 23.24
C SER A 413 11.08 -7.40 24.52
N ALA A 414 10.28 -8.46 24.61
CA ALA A 414 9.49 -8.77 25.78
C ALA A 414 9.36 -10.28 25.97
N ALA A 415 9.33 -10.72 27.22
CA ALA A 415 9.03 -12.08 27.62
C ALA A 415 7.98 -12.05 28.74
N GLY A 416 6.98 -12.90 28.65
CA GLY A 416 5.90 -13.00 29.63
C GLY A 416 5.33 -14.40 29.69
N TRP A 417 4.52 -14.68 30.70
CA TRP A 417 3.83 -15.95 30.85
C TRP A 417 2.35 -15.75 31.12
N VAL A 418 1.55 -16.74 30.70
CA VAL A 418 0.12 -16.85 31.03
C VAL A 418 -0.15 -18.25 31.56
N GLN A 419 -0.76 -18.33 32.74
CA GLN A 419 -1.29 -19.56 33.32
C GLN A 419 -2.74 -19.74 32.85
N THR A 420 -2.97 -20.83 32.12
CA THR A 420 -4.27 -21.23 31.60
C THR A 420 -4.76 -22.50 32.31
N SER A 421 -6.08 -22.67 32.42
CA SER A 421 -6.69 -23.94 32.83
C SER A 421 -6.68 -24.95 31.68
N SER A 422 -6.69 -24.47 30.42
CA SER A 422 -6.75 -25.35 29.26
C SER A 422 -5.42 -25.91 28.77
N TYR A 423 -4.33 -25.16 28.89
CA TYR A 423 -3.03 -25.49 28.28
C TYR A 423 -1.87 -25.49 29.29
N GLY A 424 -2.14 -25.12 30.54
CA GLY A 424 -1.13 -24.95 31.59
C GLY A 424 -0.41 -23.60 31.48
N LYS A 425 0.84 -23.54 31.97
CA LYS A 425 1.67 -22.35 31.83
C LYS A 425 2.22 -22.25 30.40
N ILE A 426 1.85 -21.18 29.71
CA ILE A 426 2.42 -20.74 28.44
C ILE A 426 3.45 -19.64 28.75
N THR A 427 4.59 -19.64 28.05
CA THR A 427 5.58 -18.56 28.07
C THR A 427 5.79 -18.08 26.65
N ALA A 428 5.63 -16.78 26.43
CA ALA A 428 5.78 -16.13 25.12
C ALA A 428 6.92 -15.12 25.15
N THR A 429 7.70 -15.07 24.08
CA THR A 429 8.69 -14.03 23.83
C THR A 429 8.41 -13.36 22.49
N TRP A 430 8.55 -12.04 22.45
CA TRP A 430 8.43 -11.18 21.28
C TRP A 430 9.71 -10.37 21.12
N THR A 431 10.20 -10.26 19.88
CA THR A 431 11.36 -9.46 19.53
C THR A 431 11.08 -8.74 18.22
N GLN A 432 11.35 -7.44 18.15
CA GLN A 432 11.46 -6.67 16.92
C GLN A 432 12.85 -6.06 16.82
N ARG A 433 13.43 -6.03 15.61
CA ARG A 433 14.67 -5.32 15.31
C ARG A 433 14.54 -4.65 13.96
N PHE A 434 15.01 -3.43 13.85
CA PHE A 434 14.90 -2.64 12.63
C PHE A 434 16.20 -1.92 12.29
N SER A 435 16.56 -1.88 11.01
CA SER A 435 17.65 -1.06 10.48
C SER A 435 17.22 -0.29 9.24
N PHE A 436 17.61 0.98 9.19
CA PHE A 436 17.24 1.90 8.12
C PHE A 436 18.47 2.63 7.64
N VAL A 437 18.63 2.72 6.33
CA VAL A 437 19.65 3.54 5.67
C VAL A 437 18.99 4.24 4.50
N ASN A 438 19.05 5.56 4.47
CA ASN A 438 18.62 6.36 3.33
C ASN A 438 19.71 7.35 2.93
N THR A 439 20.05 7.39 1.64
CA THR A 439 20.80 8.49 1.04
C THR A 439 19.88 9.32 0.15
N ASN A 440 19.93 10.64 0.31
CA ASN A 440 19.25 11.62 -0.51
C ASN A 440 20.34 12.52 -1.12
N GLN A 441 20.47 12.52 -2.45
CA GLN A 441 21.46 13.30 -3.18
C GLN A 441 20.78 14.26 -4.15
N VAL A 442 21.24 15.51 -4.16
CA VAL A 442 20.96 16.51 -5.20
C VAL A 442 22.28 16.84 -5.91
N ARG A 443 22.27 16.93 -7.24
CA ARG A 443 23.41 17.44 -8.04
C ARG A 443 22.96 18.50 -9.01
N GLU A 444 23.76 19.55 -9.13
CA GLU A 444 23.57 20.67 -10.06
C GLU A 444 22.15 21.25 -10.05
N ASP A 445 21.50 21.27 -8.88
CA ASP A 445 20.09 21.64 -8.61
C ASP A 445 19.00 20.83 -9.38
N THR A 446 19.38 20.03 -10.38
CA THR A 446 18.46 19.37 -11.33
C THR A 446 18.34 17.87 -11.12
N GLU A 447 19.43 17.16 -10.80
CA GLU A 447 19.42 15.72 -10.56
C GLU A 447 19.13 15.42 -9.09
N LYS A 448 18.18 14.51 -8.84
CA LYS A 448 17.83 13.99 -7.52
C LYS A 448 17.90 12.48 -7.50
N THR A 449 18.47 11.92 -6.44
CA THR A 449 18.52 10.48 -6.20
C THR A 449 18.16 10.17 -4.76
N VAL A 450 17.21 9.25 -4.58
CA VAL A 450 16.89 8.62 -3.29
C VAL A 450 17.35 7.17 -3.36
N ASN A 451 18.04 6.68 -2.34
CA ASN A 451 18.36 5.27 -2.19
C ASN A 451 18.18 4.87 -0.72
N GLN A 452 17.10 4.13 -0.46
CA GLN A 452 16.62 3.74 0.85
C GLN A 452 16.56 2.22 0.97
N THR A 453 17.01 1.69 2.10
CA THR A 453 16.72 0.32 2.55
C THR A 453 16.14 0.39 3.96
N THR A 454 15.04 -0.31 4.18
CA THR A 454 14.46 -0.58 5.50
C THR A 454 14.44 -2.08 5.69
N ASP A 455 15.10 -2.58 6.73
CA ASP A 455 15.05 -3.98 7.14
C ASP A 455 14.29 -4.10 8.45
N ALA A 456 13.38 -5.07 8.52
CA ALA A 456 12.53 -5.35 9.67
C ALA A 456 12.58 -6.85 10.01
N TYR A 457 13.04 -7.17 11.22
CA TYR A 457 12.97 -8.49 11.81
C TYR A 457 11.89 -8.52 12.89
N SER A 458 11.09 -9.59 12.90
CA SER A 458 10.17 -9.90 14.00
C SER A 458 10.24 -11.38 14.35
N GLY A 459 10.24 -11.69 15.64
CA GLY A 459 10.37 -13.05 16.16
C GLY A 459 9.42 -13.29 17.33
N VAL A 460 8.59 -14.32 17.21
CA VAL A 460 7.71 -14.85 18.26
C VAL A 460 8.16 -16.27 18.61
N HIS A 461 8.34 -16.55 19.90
CA HIS A 461 8.57 -17.90 20.39
C HIS A 461 7.66 -18.20 21.59
N VAL A 462 6.82 -19.22 21.47
CA VAL A 462 5.86 -19.60 22.50
C VAL A 462 6.03 -21.06 22.90
N THR A 463 6.20 -21.27 24.21
CA THR A 463 6.45 -22.58 24.83
C THR A 463 5.41 -22.88 25.90
N ASP A 464 5.19 -24.16 26.15
CA ASP A 464 4.47 -24.65 27.33
C ASP A 464 5.19 -25.88 27.92
N HIS A 465 4.54 -26.56 28.86
CA HIS A 465 5.04 -27.76 29.52
C HIS A 465 5.46 -28.94 28.61
N SER A 466 5.02 -28.97 27.33
CA SER A 466 5.46 -29.99 26.35
C SER A 466 6.37 -29.41 25.25
N GLY A 467 7.00 -28.26 25.47
CA GLY A 467 7.95 -27.63 24.54
C GLY A 467 7.34 -26.51 23.70
N VAL A 468 7.84 -26.33 22.47
CA VAL A 468 7.41 -25.24 21.57
C VAL A 468 5.97 -25.46 21.12
N ALA A 469 5.07 -24.59 21.55
CA ALA A 469 3.67 -24.57 21.13
C ALA A 469 3.59 -24.03 19.69
N TYR A 470 4.15 -22.84 19.46
CA TYR A 470 4.43 -22.28 18.15
C TYR A 470 5.62 -21.31 18.20
N SER A 471 6.30 -21.14 17.08
CA SER A 471 7.35 -20.14 16.86
C SER A 471 7.15 -19.56 15.46
N GLN A 472 7.41 -18.28 15.26
CA GLN A 472 7.38 -17.63 13.96
C GLN A 472 8.45 -16.55 13.91
N GLU A 473 9.19 -16.49 12.80
CA GLU A 473 10.15 -15.43 12.52
C GLU A 473 9.90 -14.89 11.12
N ALA A 474 10.00 -13.57 10.95
CA ALA A 474 9.88 -12.89 9.67
C ALA A 474 11.00 -11.86 9.53
N GLU A 475 11.77 -11.99 8.46
CA GLU A 475 12.72 -11.01 7.96
C GLU A 475 12.10 -10.34 6.73
N GLN A 476 12.09 -9.01 6.71
CA GLN A 476 11.54 -8.20 5.63
C GLN A 476 12.56 -7.13 5.22
N SER A 477 12.70 -6.86 3.92
CA SER A 477 13.52 -5.76 3.41
C SER A 477 12.80 -4.99 2.32
N PHE A 478 12.86 -3.66 2.39
CA PHE A 478 12.16 -2.73 1.50
C PHE A 478 13.13 -1.76 0.78
N PRO A 479 13.96 -2.23 -0.17
CA PRO A 479 14.72 -1.33 -1.03
C PRO A 479 13.82 -0.41 -1.89
N LEU A 480 14.13 0.88 -1.87
CA LEU A 480 13.52 1.91 -2.70
C LEU A 480 14.63 2.76 -3.34
N TYR A 481 14.66 2.82 -4.66
CA TYR A 481 15.50 3.74 -5.42
C TYR A 481 14.62 4.66 -6.27
N ILE A 482 14.91 5.96 -6.25
CA ILE A 482 14.26 6.97 -7.08
C ILE A 482 15.34 7.79 -7.76
N TYR A 483 15.19 8.00 -9.06
CA TYR A 483 16.00 8.93 -9.86
C TYR A 483 15.09 9.95 -10.53
N GLN A 484 15.49 11.22 -10.52
CA GLN A 484 14.89 12.29 -11.31
C GLN A 484 16.02 13.15 -11.89
N GLY A 485 16.02 13.40 -13.20
CA GLY A 485 17.05 14.24 -13.80
C GLY A 485 17.08 14.22 -15.33
N GLN A 486 17.96 15.04 -15.89
CA GLN A 486 18.11 15.20 -17.34
C GLN A 486 19.03 14.14 -17.94
N VAL A 487 18.50 13.38 -18.90
CA VAL A 487 19.23 12.37 -19.67
C VAL A 487 19.18 12.70 -21.17
N ASN A 488 20.07 12.10 -21.95
CA ASN A 488 20.14 12.26 -23.41
C ASN A 488 20.21 13.73 -23.89
N GLN A 489 20.89 14.60 -23.13
CA GLN A 489 21.04 16.01 -23.47
C GLN A 489 21.83 16.20 -24.78
N THR A 490 21.31 17.06 -25.65
CA THR A 490 21.90 17.43 -26.95
C THR A 490 22.16 18.93 -27.08
N SER A 491 21.40 19.73 -26.34
CA SER A 491 21.66 21.15 -26.05
C SER A 491 20.98 21.52 -24.71
N ASN A 492 21.20 22.74 -24.22
CA ASN A 492 20.51 23.23 -23.02
C ASN A 492 18.98 23.18 -23.11
N ASP A 493 18.43 23.28 -24.32
CA ASP A 493 16.98 23.32 -24.59
C ASP A 493 16.46 22.00 -25.21
N SER A 494 17.29 20.95 -25.28
CA SER A 494 16.97 19.67 -25.92
C SER A 494 17.54 18.49 -25.15
N PHE A 495 16.69 17.88 -24.32
CA PHE A 495 17.01 16.81 -23.36
C PHE A 495 15.78 15.93 -23.10
N THR A 496 15.92 14.93 -22.24
CA THR A 496 14.80 14.15 -21.71
C THR A 496 14.82 14.23 -20.19
N GLU A 497 13.74 14.71 -19.57
CA GLU A 497 13.55 14.54 -18.13
C GLU A 497 13.14 13.09 -17.88
N GLU A 498 14.00 12.30 -17.22
CA GLU A 498 13.64 10.97 -16.73
C GLU A 498 13.20 11.08 -15.27
N THR A 499 12.14 10.35 -14.91
CA THR A 499 11.85 9.95 -13.53
C THR A 499 11.69 8.45 -13.50
N SER A 500 12.55 7.75 -12.76
CA SER A 500 12.51 6.30 -12.61
C SER A 500 12.49 5.89 -11.14
N VAL A 501 11.76 4.80 -10.85
CA VAL A 501 11.53 4.27 -9.51
C VAL A 501 11.72 2.76 -9.54
N GLN A 502 12.54 2.25 -8.62
CA GLN A 502 12.69 0.83 -8.36
C GLN A 502 12.18 0.58 -6.94
N LEU A 503 11.06 -0.15 -6.82
CA LEU A 503 10.43 -0.51 -5.56
C LEU A 503 10.59 -2.02 -5.35
N ARG A 504 10.98 -2.43 -4.14
CA ARG A 504 11.22 -3.84 -3.78
C ARG A 504 10.52 -4.15 -2.46
N PHE A 505 9.87 -5.30 -2.40
CA PHE A 505 9.41 -5.92 -1.16
C PHE A 505 9.95 -7.35 -1.12
N GLU A 506 10.83 -7.62 -0.16
CA GLU A 506 11.40 -8.93 0.10
C GLU A 506 10.96 -9.41 1.49
N GLU A 507 10.55 -10.67 1.60
CA GLU A 507 10.21 -11.30 2.88
C GLU A 507 10.65 -12.77 2.89
N GLU A 508 11.34 -13.17 3.95
CA GLU A 508 11.47 -14.55 4.38
C GLU A 508 10.69 -14.73 5.69
N ARG A 509 9.82 -15.74 5.76
CA ARG A 509 9.06 -16.03 6.98
C ARG A 509 8.96 -17.52 7.23
N VAL A 510 9.37 -17.93 8.42
CA VAL A 510 9.35 -19.31 8.90
C VAL A 510 8.45 -19.46 10.11
N ALA A 511 7.85 -20.63 10.28
CA ALA A 511 7.17 -20.99 11.52
C ALA A 511 7.34 -22.47 11.84
N ALA A 512 7.29 -22.79 13.13
CA ALA A 512 7.49 -24.13 13.66
C ALA A 512 6.63 -24.35 14.92
N GLY A 513 6.63 -25.59 15.42
CA GLY A 513 5.91 -25.99 16.64
C GLY A 513 4.90 -27.11 16.37
N ARG A 514 3.86 -27.20 17.20
CA ARG A 514 2.83 -28.24 17.09
C ARG A 514 2.05 -28.25 15.77
N PRO A 515 1.75 -27.10 15.12
CA PRO A 515 1.11 -27.10 13.80
C PRO A 515 1.98 -27.69 12.68
N GLY A 516 3.26 -27.96 12.94
CA GLY A 516 4.26 -28.36 11.95
C GLY A 516 5.23 -27.23 11.62
N PHE A 517 6.13 -27.50 10.68
CA PHE A 517 7.02 -26.50 10.09
C PHE A 517 6.43 -25.98 8.78
N TRP A 518 6.48 -24.67 8.56
CA TRP A 518 6.27 -24.06 7.25
C TRP A 518 7.23 -22.90 7.03
N SER A 519 7.49 -22.59 5.76
CA SER A 519 8.29 -21.45 5.33
C SER A 519 7.66 -20.81 4.09
N ARG A 520 7.86 -19.51 3.94
CA ARG A 520 7.56 -18.75 2.72
C ARG A 520 8.65 -17.72 2.43
N SER A 521 8.97 -17.57 1.16
CA SER A 521 9.80 -16.54 0.58
C SER A 521 8.95 -15.73 -0.40
N LEU A 522 9.07 -14.41 -0.36
CA LEU A 522 8.44 -13.48 -1.30
C LEU A 522 9.49 -12.49 -1.79
N SER A 523 9.62 -12.36 -3.10
CA SER A 523 10.37 -11.31 -3.77
C SER A 523 9.43 -10.63 -4.77
N ASN A 524 9.13 -9.36 -4.54
CA ASN A 524 8.28 -8.54 -5.39
C ASN A 524 9.06 -7.29 -5.82
N ALA A 525 9.40 -7.22 -7.11
CA ALA A 525 10.27 -6.20 -7.66
C ALA A 525 9.57 -5.46 -8.80
N GLN A 526 9.39 -4.14 -8.65
CA GLN A 526 8.76 -3.27 -9.63
C GLN A 526 9.71 -2.15 -10.08
N ASP A 527 9.88 -2.01 -11.40
CA ASP A 527 10.69 -0.98 -12.04
C ASP A 527 9.80 -0.15 -12.97
N SER A 528 9.62 1.13 -12.64
CA SER A 528 8.78 2.06 -13.40
C SER A 528 9.59 3.28 -13.83
N ALA A 529 9.29 3.81 -15.01
CA ALA A 529 9.92 5.04 -15.50
C ALA A 529 9.01 5.83 -16.43
N VAL A 530 9.14 7.16 -16.38
CA VAL A 530 8.51 8.12 -17.27
C VAL A 530 9.58 9.05 -17.84
N ASP A 531 9.54 9.26 -19.15
CA ASP A 531 10.45 10.10 -19.91
C ASP A 531 9.65 11.22 -20.58
N VAL A 532 10.00 12.49 -20.30
CA VAL A 532 9.44 13.66 -20.98
C VAL A 532 10.51 14.27 -21.88
N ARG A 533 10.29 14.22 -23.19
CA ARG A 533 11.22 14.79 -24.18
C ARG A 533 10.97 16.27 -24.33
N VAL A 534 12.03 17.06 -24.19
CA VAL A 534 12.04 18.50 -24.38
C VAL A 534 12.85 18.83 -25.64
N GLN A 535 12.33 19.70 -26.50
CA GLN A 535 13.00 20.20 -27.69
C GLN A 535 12.71 21.70 -27.84
N GLU A 536 13.75 22.51 -28.04
CA GLU A 536 13.65 23.97 -28.12
C GLU A 536 12.95 24.60 -26.90
N GLY A 537 13.03 23.94 -25.73
CA GLY A 537 12.39 24.33 -24.48
C GLY A 537 10.95 23.82 -24.29
N ASP A 538 10.32 23.26 -25.32
CA ASP A 538 8.95 22.74 -25.28
C ASP A 538 8.89 21.23 -25.04
N ALA A 539 7.92 20.77 -24.24
CA ALA A 539 7.66 19.35 -24.02
C ALA A 539 6.95 18.72 -25.24
N VAL A 540 7.71 18.01 -26.08
CA VAL A 540 7.23 17.45 -27.36
C VAL A 540 6.67 16.03 -27.26
N GLY A 541 6.84 15.35 -26.13
CA GLY A 541 6.20 14.05 -25.91
C GLY A 541 6.56 13.37 -24.60
N THR A 542 5.70 12.46 -24.16
CA THR A 542 5.86 11.68 -22.93
C THR A 542 5.75 10.19 -23.25
N SER A 543 6.68 9.38 -22.73
CA SER A 543 6.61 7.92 -22.73
C SER A 543 6.76 7.38 -21.32
N TRP A 544 6.12 6.26 -21.01
CA TRP A 544 6.28 5.58 -19.73
C TRP A 544 6.21 4.07 -19.87
N ARG A 545 6.83 3.39 -18.91
CA ARG A 545 7.00 1.95 -18.84
C ARG A 545 6.96 1.50 -17.38
N ALA A 546 6.46 0.29 -17.15
CA ALA A 546 6.54 -0.38 -15.87
C ALA A 546 6.78 -1.87 -16.11
N ALA A 547 7.63 -2.51 -15.32
CA ALA A 547 7.84 -3.94 -15.27
C ALA A 547 7.78 -4.42 -13.83
N GLN A 548 7.19 -5.58 -13.58
CA GLN A 548 7.08 -6.14 -12.24
C GLN A 548 7.27 -7.67 -12.28
N THR A 549 8.21 -8.14 -11.48
CA THR A 549 8.44 -9.56 -11.22
C THR A 549 8.00 -9.88 -9.79
N TYR A 550 6.99 -10.73 -9.65
CA TYR A 550 6.50 -11.28 -8.40
C TYR A 550 6.89 -12.76 -8.31
N ARG A 551 7.51 -13.16 -7.21
CA ARG A 551 7.89 -14.55 -6.93
C ARG A 551 7.58 -14.91 -5.48
N TYR A 552 6.71 -15.88 -5.29
CA TYR A 552 6.31 -16.44 -4.01
C TYR A 552 6.65 -17.93 -3.99
N GLU A 553 7.42 -18.38 -3.00
CA GLU A 553 7.78 -19.77 -2.78
C GLU A 553 7.47 -20.17 -1.34
N ALA A 554 6.55 -21.11 -1.14
CA ALA A 554 6.17 -21.57 0.19
C ALA A 554 5.89 -23.07 0.22
N THR A 555 5.72 -23.61 1.42
CA THR A 555 5.37 -25.03 1.61
C THR A 555 3.99 -25.42 1.08
N ASP A 556 3.09 -24.46 0.85
CA ASP A 556 1.76 -24.68 0.26
C ASP A 556 1.73 -24.53 -1.28
N GLY A 557 2.76 -23.92 -1.88
CA GLY A 557 2.90 -23.79 -3.34
C GLY A 557 3.89 -22.71 -3.76
N CYS A 558 4.03 -22.52 -5.08
CA CYS A 558 4.68 -21.37 -5.67
C CYS A 558 3.68 -20.52 -6.46
N TYR A 559 3.96 -19.24 -6.60
CA TYR A 559 3.44 -18.42 -7.67
C TYR A 559 4.52 -17.49 -8.23
N TYR A 560 4.63 -17.43 -9.56
CA TYR A 560 5.52 -16.52 -10.27
C TYR A 560 4.72 -15.70 -11.29
N ARG A 561 5.00 -14.41 -11.41
CA ARG A 561 4.49 -13.56 -12.49
C ARG A 561 5.53 -12.53 -12.91
N ASP A 562 5.82 -12.46 -14.21
CA ASP A 562 6.61 -11.40 -14.84
C ASP A 562 5.72 -10.65 -15.84
N VAL A 563 5.49 -9.37 -15.58
CA VAL A 563 4.56 -8.54 -16.36
C VAL A 563 5.19 -7.19 -16.65
N ALA A 564 5.02 -6.70 -17.87
CA ALA A 564 5.52 -5.40 -18.29
C ALA A 564 4.49 -4.67 -19.16
N SER A 565 4.53 -3.34 -19.07
CA SER A 565 3.65 -2.43 -19.80
C SER A 565 4.42 -1.27 -20.41
N GLN A 566 3.90 -0.77 -21.53
CA GLN A 566 4.35 0.46 -22.18
C GLN A 566 3.12 1.31 -22.51
N GLY A 567 3.14 2.57 -22.10
CA GLY A 567 1.95 3.40 -22.16
C GLY A 567 0.81 2.76 -21.34
N TYR A 568 -0.37 2.64 -21.94
CA TYR A 568 -1.54 2.00 -21.30
C TYR A 568 -1.71 0.52 -21.64
N GLY A 569 -0.77 -0.10 -22.35
CA GLY A 569 -0.84 -1.49 -22.80
C GLY A 569 0.11 -2.38 -22.02
N VAL A 570 -0.36 -3.57 -21.61
CA VAL A 570 0.51 -4.67 -21.18
C VAL A 570 1.19 -5.25 -22.43
N VAL A 571 2.51 -5.29 -22.45
CA VAL A 571 3.34 -5.76 -23.59
C VAL A 571 3.85 -7.19 -23.39
N SER A 572 3.95 -7.65 -22.14
CA SER A 572 4.20 -9.04 -21.77
C SER A 572 3.56 -9.35 -20.42
N ASP A 573 2.99 -10.54 -20.27
CA ASP A 573 2.46 -11.05 -19.00
C ASP A 573 2.63 -12.56 -18.99
N HIS A 574 3.46 -13.08 -18.09
CA HIS A 574 3.75 -14.50 -17.93
C HIS A 574 3.56 -14.88 -16.47
N ALA A 575 2.57 -15.72 -16.19
CA ALA A 575 2.31 -16.26 -14.85
C ALA A 575 2.45 -17.79 -14.83
N ASP A 576 3.01 -18.33 -13.76
CA ASP A 576 3.22 -19.76 -13.52
C ASP A 576 2.92 -20.11 -12.04
N GLU A 577 2.45 -21.32 -11.79
CA GLU A 577 2.28 -21.88 -10.44
C GLU A 577 3.50 -22.77 -10.04
N VAL A 578 4.54 -22.82 -10.89
CA VAL A 578 5.79 -23.56 -10.65
C VAL A 578 7.01 -22.65 -10.74
N CYS A 579 7.79 -22.59 -9.67
CA CYS A 579 9.02 -21.82 -9.59
C CYS A 579 10.17 -22.67 -10.12
N ALA A 580 10.43 -22.57 -11.42
CA ALA A 580 11.54 -23.30 -12.04
C ALA A 580 12.88 -22.87 -11.44
N LYS A 581 13.69 -23.85 -10.98
CA LYS A 581 15.07 -23.62 -10.55
C LYS A 581 15.91 -23.16 -11.75
N GLY A 582 16.07 -21.85 -11.89
CA GLY A 582 16.82 -21.23 -12.98
C GLY A 582 16.11 -20.06 -13.68
N SER A 583 14.86 -19.73 -13.36
CA SER A 583 14.27 -18.45 -13.77
C SER A 583 15.14 -17.31 -13.21
N PRO A 584 15.62 -16.37 -14.05
CA PRO A 584 16.64 -15.42 -13.65
C PRO A 584 16.14 -14.53 -12.52
N ALA A 585 16.95 -14.41 -11.47
CA ALA A 585 16.82 -13.29 -10.54
C ALA A 585 16.91 -11.98 -11.34
N ALA A 586 16.07 -11.00 -11.00
CA ALA A 586 15.88 -9.80 -11.80
C ALA A 586 17.19 -9.01 -11.97
N GLY A 587 17.78 -9.15 -13.15
CA GLY A 587 19.00 -8.47 -13.60
C GLY A 587 18.83 -7.87 -15.00
N ARG A 588 17.61 -7.43 -15.34
CA ARG A 588 17.37 -6.62 -16.54
C ARG A 588 17.81 -5.18 -16.27
N ALA A 589 19.11 -4.94 -16.38
CA ALA A 589 19.61 -3.58 -16.55
C ALA A 589 18.90 -2.94 -17.76
N ILE A 590 18.29 -1.77 -17.55
CA ILE A 590 17.76 -0.98 -18.66
C ILE A 590 18.97 -0.52 -19.48
N ALA A 591 19.08 -1.01 -20.71
CA ALA A 591 20.23 -0.72 -21.56
C ALA A 591 20.16 0.71 -22.12
N GLY A 592 20.94 1.63 -21.55
CA GLY A 592 21.14 2.97 -22.10
C GLY A 592 22.21 3.78 -21.36
N GLY A 593 23.30 4.14 -22.05
CA GLY A 593 24.13 5.29 -21.68
C GLY A 593 25.26 5.09 -20.65
N ALA A 594 26.43 4.64 -21.12
CA ALA A 594 27.77 4.92 -20.59
C ALA A 594 27.94 5.37 -19.10
N ALA A 595 28.16 4.39 -18.20
CA ALA A 595 28.88 4.67 -16.96
C ALA A 595 30.36 4.93 -17.29
N THR A 596 30.80 6.18 -17.19
CA THR A 596 32.22 6.54 -17.38
C THR A 596 33.02 6.21 -16.12
N GLU A 597 34.12 5.48 -16.26
CA GLU A 597 35.02 5.17 -15.14
C GLU A 597 35.63 6.45 -14.55
N LEU A 598 35.52 6.62 -13.23
CA LEU A 598 36.48 7.39 -12.44
C LEU A 598 37.02 6.48 -11.35
N GLY A 599 38.25 6.00 -11.56
CA GLY A 599 38.88 5.02 -10.70
C GLY A 599 39.55 5.62 -9.46
N GLY A 600 39.77 4.76 -8.47
CA GLY A 600 40.89 4.86 -7.53
C GLY A 600 40.84 6.00 -6.51
N ASP A 601 40.25 5.72 -5.35
CA ASP A 601 41.09 5.48 -4.17
C ASP A 601 40.31 4.73 -3.08
N ALA A 602 40.82 3.55 -2.68
CA ALA A 602 40.17 2.68 -1.71
C ALA A 602 41.18 2.21 -0.65
N ALA A 603 41.13 2.81 0.53
CA ALA A 603 41.80 2.28 1.73
C ALA A 603 41.19 2.86 3.03
N ALA A 604 40.22 2.16 3.62
CA ALA A 604 40.21 1.79 5.06
C ALA A 604 38.84 1.25 5.54
N ALA A 605 38.87 -0.01 5.99
CA ALA A 605 38.15 -0.56 7.15
C ALA A 605 36.69 -0.16 7.48
N ALA A 606 35.77 -1.11 7.28
CA ALA A 606 34.90 -1.59 8.36
C ALA A 606 34.42 -3.03 8.05
N GLY A 607 34.87 -4.02 8.83
CA GLY A 607 34.41 -5.41 8.66
C GLY A 607 33.15 -5.67 9.46
N VAL A 608 32.02 -5.91 8.80
CA VAL A 608 30.79 -6.39 9.45
C VAL A 608 30.93 -7.89 9.70
N ALA A 609 31.10 -8.26 10.97
CA ALA A 609 31.14 -9.66 11.37
C ALA A 609 29.74 -10.27 11.33
N ARG A 610 29.56 -11.33 10.53
CA ARG A 610 28.41 -12.23 10.66
C ARG A 610 28.49 -12.91 12.03
N LEU A 611 27.43 -12.84 12.83
CA LEU A 611 27.27 -13.66 14.02
C LEU A 611 26.11 -14.64 13.81
N SER A 612 26.48 -15.90 13.73
CA SER A 612 25.59 -17.06 13.74
C SER A 612 25.51 -17.62 15.17
N SER A 613 24.34 -17.52 15.81
CA SER A 613 23.82 -18.44 16.83
C SER A 613 22.53 -17.89 17.44
#